data_AF-A0A6G7Z665-F1
#
_entry.id   AF-A0A6G7Z665-F1
#
_cell.length_a   1.000
_cell.length_b   1.000
_cell.length_c   1.000
_cell.angle_alpha   90.00
_cell.angle_beta   90.00
_cell.angle_gamma   90.00
#
_symmetry.space_group_name_H-M   'P 1'
#
loop_
_entity.id
_entity.type
_entity.pdbx_description
1 polymer ?
#
loop_
_entity_poly.entity_id
_entity_poly.type
_entity_poly.pdbx_seq_one_letter_code
_entity_poly.pdbx_strand_id
1 'polypeptide(L)'
;MIRRHAALALAAALAVSPLLAVPATAAPTATAAATAAASVAEVRPATPHVAAGAKRYKNCAALNRAYKGGVARDSKARNMKTVRGKKVRATSTYKAKVSKSLYAANKSLDRDKDGIACER
;
A
#
# COMPACT_ATOMS: atom_id res chain seq x y z
N MET A 1 38.84 -26.71 3.66
CA MET A 1 38.74 -26.05 4.98
C MET A 1 37.28 -26.08 5.41
N ILE A 2 36.97 -26.98 6.34
CA ILE A 2 35.67 -27.17 6.97
C ILE A 2 35.63 -26.23 8.17
N ARG A 3 34.70 -25.27 8.23
CA ARG A 3 34.19 -24.72 9.50
C ARG A 3 32.71 -24.40 9.40
N ARG A 4 31.95 -25.23 10.12
CA ARG A 4 30.53 -25.16 10.44
C ARG A 4 30.31 -24.02 11.44
N HIS A 5 29.32 -23.16 11.22
CA HIS A 5 28.69 -22.35 12.28
C HIS A 5 27.19 -22.30 11.96
N ALA A 6 26.41 -23.19 12.56
CA ALA A 6 25.78 -23.06 13.88
C ALA A 6 24.44 -22.31 13.77
N ALA A 7 23.37 -23.12 13.75
CA ALA A 7 22.00 -22.69 13.91
C ALA A 7 21.79 -22.17 15.33
N LEU A 8 21.03 -21.07 15.46
CA LEU A 8 20.38 -20.72 16.72
C LEU A 8 18.95 -20.30 16.40
N ALA A 9 18.05 -21.28 16.57
CA ALA A 9 16.63 -21.03 16.70
C ALA A 9 16.38 -20.39 18.06
N LEU A 10 15.62 -19.29 18.09
CA LEU A 10 15.00 -18.81 19.32
C LEU A 10 13.50 -18.69 19.07
N ALA A 11 12.79 -19.69 19.57
CA ALA A 11 11.35 -19.65 19.75
C ALA A 11 11.03 -18.77 20.96
N ALA A 12 10.00 -17.93 20.84
CA ALA A 12 9.32 -17.35 21.99
C ALA A 12 7.84 -17.18 21.63
N ALA A 13 7.06 -18.18 22.02
CA ALA A 13 5.62 -18.13 22.11
C ALA A 13 5.23 -17.44 23.42
N LEU A 14 4.30 -16.48 23.39
CA LEU A 14 3.64 -15.96 24.59
C LEU A 14 2.21 -15.50 24.28
N ALA A 15 1.26 -16.14 24.98
CA ALA A 15 -0.05 -15.68 25.47
C ALA A 15 -1.08 -15.14 24.43
N VAL A 16 -2.19 -15.80 24.13
CA VAL A 16 -3.36 -16.16 24.98
C VAL A 16 -3.83 -15.00 25.85
N SER A 17 -4.93 -14.34 25.46
CA SER A 17 -6.04 -14.05 26.37
C SER A 17 -7.33 -13.71 25.60
N PRO A 18 -8.46 -14.33 25.98
CA PRO A 18 -9.76 -14.20 25.31
C PRO A 18 -10.74 -13.30 26.10
N LEU A 19 -11.97 -13.21 25.57
CA LEU A 19 -13.22 -12.80 26.22
C LEU A 19 -13.34 -11.37 26.75
N LEU A 20 -14.12 -10.56 26.02
CA LEU A 20 -15.13 -9.71 26.65
C LEU A 20 -16.44 -9.87 25.88
N ALA A 21 -17.33 -10.67 26.47
CA ALA A 21 -18.75 -10.70 26.17
C ALA A 21 -19.44 -9.62 27.01
N VAL A 22 -20.27 -8.77 26.39
CA VAL A 22 -21.22 -7.90 27.08
C VAL A 22 -22.34 -7.48 26.09
N PRO A 23 -23.52 -7.05 26.55
CA PRO A 23 -24.69 -7.89 26.76
C PRO A 23 -25.83 -7.59 25.78
N ALA A 24 -26.78 -8.53 25.71
CA ALA A 24 -28.11 -8.30 25.14
C ALA A 24 -28.95 -7.45 26.09
N THR A 25 -29.53 -6.35 25.59
CA THR A 25 -30.63 -5.63 26.25
C THR A 25 -31.66 -5.15 25.24
N ALA A 26 -32.82 -5.80 25.34
CA ALA A 26 -34.20 -5.31 25.25
C ALA A 26 -34.57 -4.21 24.23
N ALA A 27 -35.49 -4.60 23.35
CA ALA A 27 -36.39 -3.72 22.62
C ALA A 27 -37.39 -3.01 23.55
N PRO A 28 -37.81 -1.78 23.18
CA PRO A 28 -39.16 -1.32 23.44
C PRO A 28 -39.96 -1.14 22.12
N THR A 29 -41.21 -1.55 22.21
CA THR A 29 -42.28 -1.39 21.23
C THR A 29 -42.84 0.04 21.17
N ALA A 30 -43.34 0.39 19.98
CA ALA A 30 -44.38 1.37 19.65
C ALA A 30 -44.04 2.88 19.70
N THR A 31 -44.16 3.57 18.55
CA THR A 31 -45.26 4.51 18.24
C THR A 31 -45.07 5.10 16.82
N ALA A 32 -46.19 5.30 16.13
CA ALA A 32 -46.33 5.79 14.75
C ALA A 32 -45.90 7.26 14.55
N ALA A 33 -45.36 7.58 13.38
CA ALA A 33 -45.72 8.74 12.55
C ALA A 33 -44.77 8.85 11.34
N ALA A 34 -45.36 9.11 10.17
CA ALA A 34 -44.68 9.34 8.90
C ALA A 34 -43.77 10.58 8.95
N THR A 35 -42.58 10.50 8.33
CA THR A 35 -41.94 11.60 7.59
C THR A 35 -40.67 11.12 6.87
N ALA A 36 -40.54 11.55 5.61
CA ALA A 36 -39.36 11.64 4.76
C ALA A 36 -38.42 10.42 4.65
N ALA A 37 -38.49 9.74 3.49
CA ALA A 37 -37.43 8.86 3.00
C ALA A 37 -36.16 9.68 2.70
N ALA A 38 -35.30 9.83 3.72
CA ALA A 38 -33.92 10.23 3.54
C ALA A 38 -33.07 8.97 3.33
N SER A 39 -32.46 8.86 2.15
CA SER A 39 -31.55 7.80 1.74
C SER A 39 -30.38 7.72 2.72
N VAL A 40 -30.38 6.73 3.62
CA VAL A 40 -29.25 6.49 4.51
C VAL A 40 -28.16 5.83 3.69
N ALA A 41 -27.18 6.63 3.26
CA ALA A 41 -25.95 6.10 2.68
C ALA A 41 -25.24 5.26 3.74
N GLU A 42 -25.25 3.94 3.54
CA GLU A 42 -24.55 2.98 4.36
C GLU A 42 -23.04 3.30 4.35
N VAL A 43 -22.55 3.86 5.46
CA VAL A 43 -21.13 4.11 5.67
C VAL A 43 -20.46 2.76 5.94
N ARG A 44 -19.95 2.14 4.87
CA ARG A 44 -19.07 0.97 4.99
C ARG A 44 -17.80 1.37 5.76
N PRO A 45 -17.49 0.73 6.91
CA PRO A 45 -16.22 0.97 7.57
C PRO A 45 -15.09 0.51 6.64
N ALA A 46 -14.29 1.46 6.19
CA ALA A 46 -13.07 1.18 5.45
C ALA A 46 -12.11 0.47 6.39
N THR A 47 -12.00 -0.85 6.26
CA THR A 47 -10.98 -1.63 6.93
C THR A 47 -9.61 -1.06 6.52
N PRO A 48 -8.77 -0.58 7.46
CA PRO A 48 -7.44 -0.13 7.10
C PRO A 48 -6.67 -1.34 6.61
N HIS A 49 -6.48 -1.43 5.29
CA HIS A 49 -5.59 -2.40 4.68
C HIS A 49 -4.17 -2.05 5.14
N VAL A 50 -3.69 -2.71 6.19
CA VAL A 50 -2.30 -2.67 6.61
C VAL A 50 -1.51 -3.36 5.50
N ALA A 51 -1.10 -2.56 4.52
CA ALA A 51 -0.23 -3.01 3.46
C ALA A 51 1.06 -3.52 4.13
N ALA A 52 1.28 -4.84 4.09
CA ALA A 52 2.54 -5.47 4.49
C ALA A 52 3.69 -4.59 4.00
N GLY A 53 4.50 -4.10 4.94
CA GLY A 53 5.42 -2.98 4.74
C GLY A 53 6.27 -3.20 3.49
N ALA A 54 5.96 -2.47 2.42
CA ALA A 54 6.68 -2.65 1.18
C ALA A 54 8.15 -2.22 1.37
N LYS A 55 9.07 -2.96 0.75
CA LYS A 55 10.50 -2.74 0.91
C LYS A 55 10.87 -1.31 0.51
N ARG A 56 11.48 -0.57 1.45
CA ARG A 56 12.05 0.75 1.20
C ARG A 56 13.47 0.62 0.67
N TYR A 57 13.78 1.37 -0.37
CA TYR A 57 15.10 1.42 -0.99
C TYR A 57 15.77 2.74 -0.64
N LYS A 58 17.09 2.69 -0.38
CA LYS A 58 17.88 3.88 -0.04
C LYS A 58 18.04 4.83 -1.24
N ASN A 59 18.07 4.29 -2.46
CA ASN A 59 18.27 5.05 -3.69
C ASN A 59 17.70 4.29 -4.90
N CYS A 60 17.63 4.99 -6.03
CA CYS A 60 17.12 4.42 -7.27
C CYS A 60 17.96 3.27 -7.82
N ALA A 61 19.27 3.23 -7.57
CA ALA A 61 20.10 2.10 -8.01
C ALA A 61 19.70 0.80 -7.30
N ALA A 62 19.42 0.85 -6.00
CA ALA A 62 18.97 -0.32 -5.23
C ALA A 62 17.56 -0.77 -5.67
N LEU A 63 16.65 0.18 -5.94
CA LEU A 63 15.32 -0.12 -6.46
C LEU A 63 15.41 -0.74 -7.86
N ASN A 64 16.21 -0.16 -8.76
CA ASN A 64 16.33 -0.59 -10.15
C ASN A 64 17.05 -1.93 -10.33
N ARG A 65 17.77 -2.41 -9.32
CA ARG A 65 18.28 -3.79 -9.27
C ARG A 65 17.14 -4.80 -9.12
N ALA A 66 16.11 -4.47 -8.35
CA ALA A 66 14.93 -5.32 -8.16
C ALA A 66 13.85 -5.07 -9.23
N TYR A 67 13.66 -3.81 -9.62
CA TYR A 67 12.64 -3.36 -10.57
C TYR A 67 13.29 -2.49 -11.64
N LYS A 68 13.80 -3.12 -12.71
CA LYS A 68 14.57 -2.43 -13.77
C LYS A 68 13.90 -1.19 -14.37
N GLY A 69 12.57 -1.17 -14.46
CA GLY A 69 11.79 -0.05 -14.99
C GLY A 69 11.19 0.87 -13.93
N GLY A 70 11.62 0.77 -12.67
CA GLY A 70 11.01 1.51 -11.58
C GLY A 70 9.68 0.92 -11.11
N VAL A 71 8.98 1.69 -10.28
CA VAL A 71 7.74 1.26 -9.63
C VAL A 71 6.67 2.31 -9.83
N ALA A 72 5.58 1.94 -10.49
CA ALA A 72 4.45 2.81 -10.77
C ALA A 72 3.39 2.72 -9.67
N ARG A 73 2.80 3.86 -9.30
CA ARG A 73 1.69 3.93 -8.35
C ARG A 73 0.46 3.16 -8.83
N ASP A 74 0.15 3.28 -10.12
CA ASP A 74 -1.00 2.66 -10.77
C ASP A 74 -0.70 2.34 -12.25
N SER A 75 -1.62 1.65 -12.92
CA SER A 75 -1.47 1.26 -14.32
C SER A 75 -1.65 2.43 -15.30
N LYS A 76 -2.17 3.57 -14.82
CA LYS A 76 -2.38 4.80 -15.57
C LYS A 76 -1.15 5.70 -15.55
N ALA A 77 -0.25 5.52 -14.58
CA ALA A 77 1.04 6.17 -14.53
C ALA A 77 1.81 5.82 -15.81
N ARG A 78 2.31 6.86 -16.45
CA ARG A 78 3.04 6.81 -17.71
C ARG A 78 4.30 7.62 -17.45
N ASN A 79 5.45 7.09 -17.85
CA ASN A 79 6.70 7.82 -17.74
C ASN A 79 6.62 9.09 -18.59
N MET A 80 6.64 10.25 -17.94
CA MET A 80 6.55 11.57 -18.57
C MET A 80 7.91 12.28 -18.48
N LYS A 81 8.54 12.58 -19.62
CA LYS A 81 9.71 13.48 -19.63
C LYS A 81 9.33 14.89 -20.06
N THR A 82 10.00 15.88 -19.48
CA THR A 82 9.92 17.26 -19.97
C THR A 82 10.91 17.47 -21.10
N VAL A 83 10.41 17.74 -22.30
CA VAL A 83 11.22 18.14 -23.47
C VAL A 83 10.81 19.54 -23.85
N ARG A 84 11.77 20.49 -23.83
CA ARG A 84 11.54 21.89 -24.20
C ARG A 84 10.35 22.52 -23.46
N GLY A 85 10.24 22.25 -22.15
CA GLY A 85 9.16 22.75 -21.30
C GLY A 85 7.81 22.03 -21.44
N LYS A 86 7.69 21.01 -22.32
CA LYS A 86 6.46 20.23 -22.50
C LYS A 86 6.62 18.81 -21.95
N LYS A 87 5.62 18.31 -21.22
CA LYS A 87 5.56 16.90 -20.81
C LYS A 87 5.20 16.04 -22.01
N VAL A 88 6.06 15.08 -22.33
CA VAL A 88 5.86 14.08 -23.40
C VAL A 88 6.10 12.69 -22.85
N ARG A 89 5.51 11.67 -23.47
CA ARG A 89 5.79 10.28 -23.10
C ARG A 89 7.28 9.98 -23.30
N ALA A 90 7.91 9.50 -22.24
CA ALA A 90 9.23 8.90 -22.34
C ALA A 90 9.09 7.45 -22.80
N THR A 91 9.99 7.03 -23.67
CA THR A 91 10.11 5.65 -24.11
C THR A 91 11.03 4.93 -23.13
N SER A 92 10.47 4.29 -22.10
CA SER A 92 11.25 3.41 -21.23
C SER A 92 11.51 2.08 -21.92
N THR A 93 12.76 1.62 -21.87
CA THR A 93 13.14 0.27 -22.29
C THR A 93 12.53 -0.81 -21.40
N TYR A 94 12.30 -0.48 -20.11
CA TYR A 94 11.81 -1.42 -19.11
C TYR A 94 10.41 -1.03 -18.63
N LYS A 95 9.54 -2.02 -18.44
CA LYS A 95 8.20 -1.79 -17.87
C LYS A 95 8.31 -1.59 -16.35
N ALA A 96 7.71 -0.52 -15.84
CA ALA A 96 7.59 -0.27 -14.41
C ALA A 96 6.68 -1.32 -13.75
N LYS A 97 7.03 -1.74 -12.53
CA LYS A 97 6.16 -2.61 -11.74
C LYS A 97 5.03 -1.77 -11.14
N VAL A 98 3.78 -2.09 -11.47
CA VAL A 98 2.62 -1.44 -10.85
C VAL A 98 2.43 -1.99 -9.44
N SER A 99 2.62 -1.15 -8.42
CA SER A 99 2.34 -1.47 -7.03
C SER A 99 2.20 -0.19 -6.20
N LYS A 100 0.98 0.06 -5.73
CA LYS A 100 0.67 1.24 -4.90
C LYS A 100 1.41 1.21 -3.56
N SER A 101 1.50 0.05 -2.91
CA SER A 101 2.18 -0.09 -1.62
C SER A 101 3.68 0.13 -1.76
N LEU A 102 4.29 -0.43 -2.80
CA LEU A 102 5.72 -0.32 -3.03
C LEU A 102 6.13 1.07 -3.53
N TYR A 103 5.28 1.71 -4.33
CA TYR A 103 5.42 3.12 -4.67
C TYR A 103 5.30 4.00 -3.42
N ALA A 104 4.28 3.80 -2.57
CA ALA A 104 4.08 4.61 -1.37
C ALA A 104 5.30 4.56 -0.42
N ALA A 105 5.89 3.38 -0.24
CA ALA A 105 7.09 3.18 0.57
C ALA A 105 8.35 3.86 -0.01
N ASN A 106 8.37 4.08 -1.33
CA ASN A 106 9.50 4.63 -2.09
C ASN A 106 9.19 5.97 -2.76
N LYS A 107 8.10 6.64 -2.37
CA LYS A 107 7.61 7.88 -2.99
C LYS A 107 8.64 9.01 -2.97
N SER A 108 9.53 9.01 -1.98
CA SER A 108 10.64 9.96 -1.89
C SER A 108 11.66 9.83 -3.02
N LEU A 109 11.63 8.73 -3.78
CA LEU A 109 12.52 8.48 -4.89
C LEU A 109 11.93 8.88 -6.27
N ASP A 110 10.65 9.23 -6.31
CA ASP A 110 10.01 9.88 -7.47
C ASP A 110 10.37 11.37 -7.44
N ARG A 111 11.34 11.77 -8.29
CA ARG A 111 11.98 13.08 -8.21
C ARG A 111 11.18 14.16 -8.94
N ASP A 112 10.48 13.77 -9.99
CA ASP A 112 9.71 14.60 -10.91
C ASP A 112 8.19 14.48 -10.70
N LYS A 113 7.78 13.62 -9.77
CA LYS A 113 6.42 13.47 -9.23
C LYS A 113 5.41 13.08 -10.32
N ASP A 114 5.84 12.25 -11.26
CA ASP A 114 5.00 11.78 -12.36
C ASP A 114 4.17 10.53 -12.00
N GLY A 115 4.39 9.97 -10.79
CA GLY A 115 3.70 8.78 -10.31
C GLY A 115 4.47 7.48 -10.55
N ILE A 116 5.71 7.57 -11.01
CA ILE A 116 6.66 6.47 -11.15
C ILE A 116 7.90 6.77 -10.29
N ALA A 117 8.30 5.80 -9.48
CA ALA A 117 9.52 5.92 -8.68
C ALA A 117 10.70 5.33 -9.46
N CYS A 118 11.75 6.14 -9.62
CA CYS A 118 13.03 5.74 -10.21
C CYS A 118 12.95 5.17 -11.62
N GLU A 119 12.13 5.75 -12.51
CA GLU A 119 12.09 5.31 -13.90
C GLU A 119 13.47 5.30 -14.57
N ARG A 120 13.57 4.48 -15.63
CA ARG A 120 14.71 4.37 -16.53
C ARG A 120 14.28 4.43 -17.98
#